data_AF-A0A1G2HGS3-F1
#
_entry.id   AF-A0A1G2HGS3-F1
#
_cell.length_a   1.000
_cell.length_b   1.000
_cell.length_c   1.000
_cell.angle_alpha   90.00
_cell.angle_beta   90.00
_cell.angle_gamma   90.00
#
_symmetry.space_group_name_H-M   'P 1'
#
loop_
_entity.id
_entity.type
_entity.pdbx_description
1 polymer ?
#
loop_
_entity_poly.entity_id
_entity_poly.type
_entity_poly.pdbx_seq_one_letter_code
_entity_poly.pdbx_strand_id
1 'polypeptide(L)' 'MKIKELRQKSKEELLKLLQDKKSKAVQFKIGIDSGNVKNVRELRETRKDIARINTLLKENSSK' A
#
# COMPACT_ATOMS: atom_id res chain seq x y z
N MET A 1 5.58 -1.96 6.18
CA MET A 1 4.78 -1.95 7.44
C MET A 1 4.78 -3.31 8.14
N LYS A 2 4.64 -3.35 9.48
CA LYS A 2 4.40 -4.59 10.25
C LYS A 2 2.90 -4.93 10.24
N ILE A 3 2.57 -6.21 10.09
CA ILE A 3 1.18 -6.71 9.97
C ILE A 3 0.36 -6.49 11.25
N LYS A 4 1.01 -6.46 12.42
CA LYS A 4 0.35 -6.26 13.72
C LYS A 4 -0.37 -4.91 13.85
N GLU A 5 0.26 -3.84 13.36
CA GLU A 5 -0.34 -2.49 13.38
C GLU A 5 -1.52 -2.37 12.41
N LEU A 6 -1.45 -3.06 11.26
CA LEU A 6 -2.54 -3.07 10.29
C LEU A 6 -3.76 -3.88 10.76
N ARG A 7 -3.58 -4.83 11.69
CA ARG A 7 -4.69 -5.56 12.32
C ARG A 7 -5.44 -4.75 13.39
N GLN A 8 -4.78 -3.78 14.02
CA GLN A 8 -5.40 -2.92 15.02
C GLN A 8 -6.22 -1.77 14.41
N LYS A 9 -6.01 -1.46 13.13
CA LYS A 9 -6.72 -0.39 12.43
C LYS A 9 -8.10 -0.84 11.93
N SER A 10 -9.06 0.08 11.98
CA SER A 10 -10.42 -0.15 11.48
C SER A 10 -10.45 -0.33 9.96
N LYS A 11 -11.46 -1.04 9.44
CA LYS A 11 -11.66 -1.24 7.98
C LYS A 11 -11.60 0.07 7.19
N GLU A 12 -12.16 1.15 7.73
CA GLU A 12 -12.16 2.47 7.11
C GLU A 12 -10.76 3.11 7.02
N GLU A 13 -9.95 2.96 8.07
CA GLU A 13 -8.56 3.45 8.07
C GLU A 13 -7.70 2.65 7.09
N LEU A 14 -7.93 1.34 6.97
CA LEU A 14 -7.28 0.48 5.98
C LEU A 14 -7.63 0.90 4.55
N LEU A 15 -8.90 1.26 4.29
CA LEU A 15 -9.34 1.77 2.99
C LEU A 15 -8.69 3.12 2.66
N LYS A 16 -8.64 4.06 3.63
CA LYS A 16 -7.94 5.35 3.45
C LYS A 16 -6.45 5.16 3.16
N LEU A 17 -5.77 4.28 3.91
CA LEU A 17 -4.36 3.94 3.69
C LEU A 17 -4.12 3.30 2.31
N LEU A 18 -5.05 2.45 1.87
CA LEU A 18 -4.98 1.82 0.56
C LEU A 18 -5.09 2.86 -0.56
N GLN A 19 -5.99 3.84 -0.40
CA GLN A 19 -6.15 4.94 -1.35
C GLN A 19 -4.88 5.80 -1.41
N ASP A 20 -4.32 6.16 -0.26
CA ASP A 20 -3.09 6.95 -0.17
C ASP A 20 -1.88 6.22 -0.80
N LYS A 21 -1.74 4.90 -0.56
CA LYS A 21 -0.68 4.10 -1.19
C LYS A 21 -0.87 3.94 -2.70
N LYS A 22 -2.11 3.87 -3.20
CA LYS A 22 -2.38 3.86 -4.65
C LYS A 22 -1.97 5.18 -5.30
N SER A 23 -2.31 6.31 -4.69
CA SER A 23 -1.90 7.63 -5.17
C SER A 23 -0.38 7.78 -5.21
N LYS A 24 0.32 7.33 -4.16
CA LYS A 24 1.80 7.26 -4.15
C LYS A 24 2.35 6.38 -5.27
N ALA A 25 1.73 5.22 -5.54
CA ALA A 25 2.16 4.35 -6.63
C ALA A 25 2.01 5.00 -8.02
N VAL A 26 1.00 5.85 -8.22
CA VAL A 26 0.82 6.64 -9.45
C VAL A 26 1.90 7.72 -9.56
N GLN A 27 2.16 8.46 -8.48
CA GLN A 27 3.25 9.44 -8.45
C GLN A 27 4.62 8.79 -8.73
N PHE A 28 4.88 7.61 -8.16
CA PHE A 28 6.10 6.85 -8.45
C PHE A 28 6.17 6.41 -9.91
N LYS A 29 5.05 6.02 -10.55
CA LYS A 29 5.03 5.69 -11.98
C LYS A 29 5.41 6.90 -12.84
N ILE A 30 4.84 8.06 -12.53
CA ILE A 30 5.14 9.32 -13.25
C ILE A 30 6.61 9.70 -13.05
N GLY A 31 7.14 9.57 -11.83
CA GLY A 31 8.56 9.84 -11.54
C GLY A 31 9.53 8.87 -12.22
N ILE A 32 9.13 7.61 -12.42
CA ILE A 32 9.92 6.63 -13.18
C ILE A 32 10.00 7.02 -14.66
N ASP A 33 8.87 7.43 -15.25
CA ASP A 33 8.79 7.85 -16.64
C ASP A 33 9.65 9.10 -16.92
N SER A 34 9.82 9.95 -15.90
CA SER A 34 10.67 11.13 -15.94
C SER A 34 12.19 10.85 -15.83
N GLY A 35 12.62 9.58 -15.80
CA GLY A 35 14.04 9.20 -15.93
C GLY A 35 14.91 9.36 -14.67
N ASN A 36 14.37 9.91 -13.58
CA ASN A 36 15.07 10.08 -12.30
C ASN A 36 14.84 8.88 -11.36
N VAL A 37 15.33 7.70 -11.72
CA VAL A 37 15.01 6.47 -10.99
C VAL A 37 16.04 6.17 -9.89
N LYS A 38 15.80 6.67 -8.67
CA LYS A 38 16.50 6.22 -7.45
C LYS A 38 15.67 5.27 -6.58
N ASN A 39 14.34 5.28 -6.71
CA ASN A 39 13.44 4.71 -5.69
C ASN A 39 12.64 3.47 -6.15
N VAL A 40 13.23 2.58 -6.95
CA VAL A 40 12.60 1.28 -7.34
C VAL A 40 12.22 0.44 -6.11
N ARG A 41 13.04 0.52 -5.05
CA ARG A 41 12.83 -0.20 -3.79
C ARG A 41 11.55 0.24 -3.08
N GLU A 42 11.28 1.55 -3.03
CA GLU A 42 10.08 2.11 -2.42
C GLU A 42 8.80 1.70 -3.17
N LEU A 43 8.86 1.62 -4.50
CA LEU A 43 7.73 1.12 -5.30
C LEU A 43 7.40 -0.33 -4.94
N ARG A 44 8.43 -1.18 -4.80
CA ARG A 44 8.26 -2.59 -4.42
C ARG A 44 7.69 -2.72 -3.01
N GLU A 45 8.14 -1.89 -2.07
CA GLU A 45 7.61 -1.86 -0.71
C GLU A 45 6.16 -1.37 -0.65
N THR A 46 5.84 -0.33 -1.43
CA THR A 46 4.47 0.20 -1.55
C THR A 46 3.52 -0.85 -2.11
N ARG A 47 3.92 -1.60 -3.15
CA ARG A 47 3.14 -2.73 -3.70
C ARG A 47 2.93 -3.83 -2.66
N LYS A 48 3.97 -4.21 -1.91
CA LYS A 48 3.86 -5.21 -0.83
C LYS A 48 2.90 -4.77 0.27
N ASP A 49 2.93 -3.49 0.64
CA ASP A 49 2.04 -2.98 1.66
C ASP A 49 0.57 -2.92 1.18
N ILE A 50 0.31 -2.59 -0.09
CA ILE A 50 -1.04 -2.69 -0.69
C ILE A 50 -1.55 -4.13 -0.63
N ALA A 51 -0.71 -5.10 -1.00
CA ALA A 51 -1.07 -6.52 -0.94
C ALA A 51 -1.44 -6.96 0.47
N ARG A 52 -0.65 -6.57 1.48
CA ARG A 52 -0.93 -6.88 2.90
C ARG A 52 -2.25 -6.28 3.38
N ILE A 53 -2.57 -5.04 2.99
CA ILE A 53 -3.85 -4.39 3.34
C ILE A 53 -5.02 -5.17 2.73
N ASN A 54 -4.92 -5.55 1.45
CA ASN A 54 -5.96 -6.36 0.78
C ASN A 54 -6.15 -7.72 1.45
N THR A 55 -5.07 -8.40 1.83
CA THR A 55 -5.15 -9.68 2.55
C THR A 55 -5.89 -9.53 3.88
N LEU A 56 -5.61 -8.47 4.64
CA LEU A 56 -6.29 -8.19 5.91
C LEU A 56 -7.77 -7.85 5.73
N LEU A 57 -8.11 -7.06 4.71
CA LEU A 57 -9.50 -6.79 4.37
C LEU A 57 -10.26 -8.08 4.04
N LYS A 58 -9.62 -9.02 3.34
CA LYS A 58 -10.21 -10.32 3.01
C LYS A 58 -10.33 -11.23 4.24
N GLU A 59 -9.31 -11.29 5.11
CA GLU A 59 -9.39 -12.03 6.39
C GLU A 59 -10.54 -11.50 7.28
N ASN A 60 -10.72 -10.18 7.37
CA ASN A 60 -11.81 -9.56 8.15
C ASN A 60 -13.20 -9.64 7.48
N SER A 61 -13.30 -10.13 6.25
CA SER A 61 -14.58 -10.35 5.56
C SER A 61 -15.00 -11.81 5.55
N SER A 62 -14.07 -12.74 5.86
CA SER A 62 -14.29 -14.19 5.84
C SER A 62 -14.45 -14.80 7.23
N LYS A 63 -14.56 -13.96 8.26
CA LYS A 63 -14.97 -14.32 9.63
C LYS A 63 -16.42 -13.90 9.83
#